data_AF-Q5WLB7-F1
#
_entry.id   AF-Q5WLB7-F1
#
_cell.length_a   1.000
_cell.length_b   1.000
_cell.length_c   1.000
_cell.angle_alpha   90.00
_cell.angle_beta   90.00
_cell.angle_gamma   90.00
#
_symmetry.space_group_name_H-M   'P 1'
#
loop_
_entity.id
_entity.type
_entity.pdbx_description
1 polymer ?
#
loop_
_entity_poly.entity_id
_entity_poly.type
_entity_poly.pdbx_seq_one_letter_code
_entity_poly.pdbx_strand_id
1 'polypeptide(L)'
;MLKPNAIMYLTILLILCMTIFNNTTASAHSPSACKSGGEGSGWKVNCSNGPPGHLGQQSTTYAYASGLAQQYKNITSTGATRWNNSGIVRISYSASSNNYIHQYSNTNTNTVAYATAQTFNNHKSRWNIYYNHSKMNGRSAAANNTTATHELGHSIGLGDLTNSSNRNKLMYGTETRTVTTHQAADRTGAREAVK
;
A
#
# COMPACT_ATOMS: atom_id res chain seq x y z
N MET A 1 29.07 -47.74 -26.93
CA MET A 1 29.37 -48.15 -25.53
C MET A 1 30.44 -47.22 -24.97
N LEU A 2 30.14 -46.48 -23.89
CA LEU A 2 31.16 -45.72 -23.18
C LEU A 2 32.09 -46.69 -22.43
N LYS A 3 33.40 -46.41 -22.44
CA LYS A 3 34.39 -47.23 -21.72
C LYS A 3 34.09 -47.20 -20.21
N PRO A 4 34.28 -48.30 -19.46
CA PRO A 4 33.92 -48.41 -18.04
C PRO A 4 34.45 -47.25 -17.18
N ASN A 5 35.65 -46.77 -17.49
CA ASN A 5 36.30 -45.67 -16.77
C ASN A 5 35.59 -44.33 -16.99
N ALA A 6 34.97 -44.09 -18.16
CA ALA A 6 34.24 -42.86 -18.44
C ALA A 6 32.93 -42.74 -17.65
N ILE A 7 32.30 -43.88 -17.32
CA ILE A 7 31.07 -43.92 -16.51
C ILE A 7 31.38 -43.58 -15.05
N MET A 8 32.53 -44.05 -14.54
CA MET A 8 32.98 -43.76 -13.17
C MET A 8 33.34 -42.27 -12.95
N TYR A 9 33.98 -41.62 -13.92
CA TYR A 9 34.26 -40.19 -13.81
C TYR A 9 32.98 -39.34 -13.88
N LEU A 10 31.97 -39.78 -14.65
CA LEU A 10 30.69 -39.08 -14.77
C LEU A 10 29.85 -39.17 -13.49
N THR A 11 29.87 -40.32 -12.80
CA THR A 11 29.16 -40.49 -11.52
C THR A 11 29.82 -39.73 -10.37
N ILE A 12 31.16 -39.69 -10.32
CA ILE A 12 31.88 -38.89 -9.32
C ILE A 12 31.62 -37.38 -9.52
N LEU A 13 31.57 -36.89 -10.76
CA LEU A 13 31.27 -35.49 -11.06
C LEU A 13 29.83 -35.10 -10.67
N LEU A 14 28.85 -36.00 -10.86
CA LEU A 14 27.46 -35.76 -10.49
C LEU A 14 27.24 -35.70 -8.97
N ILE A 15 27.92 -36.57 -8.22
CA ILE A 15 27.89 -36.58 -6.75
C ILE A 15 28.60 -35.34 -6.18
N LEU A 16 29.68 -34.88 -6.83
CA LEU A 16 30.37 -33.65 -6.45
C LEU A 16 29.52 -32.38 -6.72
N CYS A 17 28.73 -32.36 -7.80
CA CYS A 17 27.81 -31.25 -8.05
C CYS A 17 26.66 -31.19 -7.03
N MET A 18 26.13 -32.33 -6.58
CA MET A 18 25.03 -32.38 -5.61
C MET A 18 25.42 -31.91 -4.21
N THR A 19 26.71 -31.92 -3.84
CA THR A 19 27.18 -31.45 -2.53
C THR A 19 27.53 -29.95 -2.50
N ILE A 20 27.76 -29.32 -3.67
CA ILE A 20 28.11 -27.89 -3.76
C ILE A 20 26.85 -26.99 -3.72
N PHE A 21 25.66 -27.51 -3.99
CA PHE A 21 24.41 -26.71 -4.01
C PHE A 21 23.58 -26.74 -2.72
N ASN A 22 24.00 -27.43 -1.65
CA ASN A 22 23.19 -27.56 -0.42
C ASN A 22 23.52 -26.54 0.69
N ASN A 23 24.17 -25.42 0.36
CA ASN A 23 24.43 -24.35 1.34
C ASN A 23 24.01 -22.96 0.84
N THR A 24 22.93 -22.86 0.07
CA THR A 24 22.10 -21.67 0.20
C THR A 24 21.22 -21.91 1.43
N THR A 25 21.75 -21.51 2.60
CA THR A 25 20.84 -20.98 3.61
C THR A 25 20.08 -19.86 2.90
N ALA A 26 18.86 -20.17 2.43
CA ALA A 26 17.90 -19.13 2.14
C ALA A 26 17.89 -18.30 3.41
N SER A 27 18.41 -17.08 3.32
CA SER A 27 18.20 -16.12 4.39
C SER A 27 16.70 -15.90 4.38
N ALA A 28 15.99 -16.71 5.17
CA ALA A 28 14.72 -16.34 5.75
C ALA A 28 15.06 -15.16 6.66
N HIS A 29 15.36 -14.02 6.06
CA HIS A 29 15.39 -12.74 6.75
C HIS A 29 14.05 -12.71 7.46
N SER A 30 14.08 -12.82 8.79
CA SER A 30 12.91 -12.48 9.59
C SER A 30 12.48 -11.11 9.07
N PRO A 31 11.29 -10.96 8.45
CA PRO A 31 10.88 -9.67 7.95
C PRO A 31 10.94 -8.76 9.17
N SER A 32 11.85 -7.78 9.15
CA SER A 32 12.06 -6.89 10.28
C SER A 32 10.68 -6.40 10.71
N ALA A 33 10.27 -6.66 11.95
CA ALA A 33 8.92 -6.33 12.39
C ALA A 33 8.57 -4.90 11.96
N CYS A 34 7.36 -4.72 11.41
CA CYS A 34 6.85 -3.42 10.98
C CYS A 34 7.09 -2.38 12.08
N LYS A 35 7.68 -1.23 11.71
CA LYS A 35 7.89 -0.10 12.63
C LYS A 35 6.75 0.89 12.52
N SER A 36 6.20 1.33 13.65
CA SER A 36 4.99 2.17 13.65
C SER A 36 5.23 3.65 13.35
N GLY A 37 6.45 4.17 13.55
CA GLY A 37 6.74 5.58 13.37
C GLY A 37 5.90 6.49 14.29
N GLY A 38 5.61 7.71 13.84
CA GLY A 38 4.82 8.70 14.55
C GLY A 38 4.98 10.11 13.96
N GLU A 39 4.36 11.09 14.61
CA GLU A 39 4.42 12.50 14.15
C GLU A 39 5.86 13.01 13.98
N GLY A 40 6.76 12.67 14.91
CA GLY A 40 8.16 13.07 14.85
C GLY A 40 8.93 12.44 13.68
N SER A 41 8.51 11.27 13.22
CA SER A 41 9.08 10.60 12.04
C SER A 41 8.51 11.15 10.73
N GLY A 42 7.40 11.89 10.78
CA GLY A 42 6.68 12.37 9.61
C GLY A 42 5.97 11.27 8.82
N TRP A 43 5.71 10.12 9.45
CA TRP A 43 4.93 8.99 8.93
C TRP A 43 4.46 8.11 10.09
N LYS A 44 3.32 7.44 9.94
CA LYS A 44 2.70 6.59 10.96
C LYS A 44 2.16 5.31 10.31
N VAL A 45 2.36 4.16 10.92
CA VAL A 45 1.83 2.85 10.49
C VAL A 45 1.30 2.11 11.72
N ASN A 46 0.12 1.49 11.62
CA ASN A 46 -0.36 0.64 12.69
C ASN A 46 0.18 -0.79 12.50
N CYS A 47 1.28 -1.11 13.20
CA CYS A 47 1.96 -2.41 13.15
C CYS A 47 1.50 -3.39 14.25
N SER A 48 0.60 -2.95 15.13
CA SER A 48 0.17 -3.69 16.33
C SER A 48 -1.29 -4.16 16.23
N ASN A 49 -1.66 -5.13 17.08
CA ASN A 49 -3.00 -5.76 17.18
C ASN A 49 -4.14 -4.74 17.27
N GLY A 50 -4.66 -4.31 16.11
CA GLY A 50 -5.86 -3.50 16.01
C GLY A 50 -6.06 -2.81 14.65
N PRO A 51 -7.31 -2.38 14.35
CA PRO A 51 -7.58 -1.57 13.19
C PRO A 51 -6.85 -0.21 13.25
N PRO A 52 -6.44 0.36 12.10
CA PRO A 52 -6.76 -0.12 10.76
C PRO A 52 -5.75 -1.14 10.19
N GLY A 53 -4.73 -1.55 10.96
CA GLY A 53 -3.65 -2.44 10.51
C GLY A 53 -2.85 -1.91 9.31
N HIS A 54 -1.95 -2.74 8.79
CA HIS A 54 -1.15 -2.46 7.60
C HIS A 54 -1.41 -3.49 6.50
N LEU A 55 -0.88 -3.27 5.29
CA LEU A 55 -1.19 -4.14 4.16
C LEU A 55 -0.50 -5.51 4.27
N GLY A 56 0.74 -5.55 4.77
CA GLY A 56 1.49 -6.82 4.97
C GLY A 56 1.95 -7.50 3.68
N GLN A 57 1.85 -6.79 2.55
CA GLN A 57 2.21 -7.28 1.22
C GLN A 57 2.45 -6.11 0.26
N GLN A 58 3.23 -6.34 -0.78
CA GLN A 58 3.59 -5.32 -1.78
C GLN A 58 2.55 -5.13 -2.90
N SER A 59 1.37 -5.75 -2.79
CA SER A 59 0.31 -5.51 -3.76
C SER A 59 -1.08 -5.63 -3.17
N THR A 60 -2.02 -4.87 -3.72
CA THR A 60 -3.44 -4.96 -3.39
C THR A 60 -4.26 -4.59 -4.61
N THR A 61 -5.51 -5.05 -4.66
CA THR A 61 -6.45 -4.71 -5.73
C THR A 61 -7.63 -3.93 -5.19
N TYR A 62 -8.36 -3.24 -6.05
CA TYR A 62 -9.67 -2.65 -5.73
C TYR A 62 -10.67 -2.82 -6.88
N ALA A 63 -11.96 -2.81 -6.53
CA ALA A 63 -13.07 -2.75 -7.45
C ALA A 63 -13.81 -1.40 -7.27
N TYR A 64 -14.62 -1.05 -8.25
CA TYR A 64 -15.53 0.09 -8.13
C TYR A 64 -16.89 -0.40 -7.66
N ALA A 65 -17.44 0.26 -6.65
CA ALA A 65 -18.83 0.02 -6.27
C ALA A 65 -19.77 0.41 -7.42
N SER A 66 -20.94 -0.25 -7.47
CA SER A 66 -21.97 0.08 -8.46
C SER A 66 -22.36 1.56 -8.35
N GLY A 67 -22.55 2.21 -9.50
CA GLY A 67 -22.93 3.63 -9.57
C GLY A 67 -21.80 4.64 -9.27
N LEU A 68 -20.55 4.20 -9.08
CA LEU A 68 -19.43 5.13 -8.91
C LEU A 68 -19.23 5.99 -10.18
N ALA A 69 -19.29 7.32 -10.03
CA ALA A 69 -19.14 8.26 -11.13
C ALA A 69 -17.71 8.23 -11.71
N GLN A 70 -17.60 8.50 -13.01
CA GLN A 70 -16.34 8.38 -13.75
C GLN A 70 -15.22 9.27 -13.19
N GLN A 71 -15.56 10.48 -12.73
CA GLN A 71 -14.58 11.38 -12.10
C GLN A 71 -13.89 10.74 -10.89
N TYR A 72 -14.62 9.96 -10.09
CA TYR A 72 -14.03 9.28 -8.91
C TYR A 72 -13.15 8.11 -9.30
N LYS A 73 -13.53 7.36 -10.35
CA LYS A 73 -12.66 6.34 -10.95
C LYS A 73 -11.33 6.95 -11.42
N ASN A 74 -11.40 8.12 -12.07
CA ASN A 74 -10.22 8.80 -12.59
C ASN A 74 -9.27 9.28 -11.47
N ILE A 75 -9.78 9.87 -10.39
CA ILE A 75 -8.93 10.30 -9.27
C ILE A 75 -8.36 9.10 -8.49
N THR A 76 -9.11 8.00 -8.34
CA THR A 76 -8.57 6.76 -7.76
C THR A 76 -7.43 6.21 -8.61
N SER A 77 -7.63 6.10 -9.93
CA SER A 77 -6.60 5.63 -10.85
C SER A 77 -5.33 6.51 -10.75
N THR A 78 -5.51 7.83 -10.71
CA THR A 78 -4.40 8.77 -10.52
C THR A 78 -3.65 8.53 -9.20
N GLY A 79 -4.38 8.36 -8.09
CA GLY A 79 -3.79 8.06 -6.79
C GLY A 79 -3.06 6.71 -6.77
N ALA A 80 -3.61 5.69 -7.41
CA ALA A 80 -3.01 4.37 -7.52
C ALA A 80 -1.72 4.43 -8.33
N THR A 81 -1.72 5.12 -9.48
CA THR A 81 -0.51 5.35 -10.29
C THR A 81 0.59 6.06 -9.51
N ARG A 82 0.25 7.05 -8.68
CA ARG A 82 1.26 7.74 -7.85
C ARG A 82 1.95 6.78 -6.89
N TRP A 83 1.20 5.92 -6.20
CA TRP A 83 1.78 4.88 -5.34
C TRP A 83 2.55 3.82 -6.13
N ASN A 84 2.04 3.38 -7.27
CA ASN A 84 2.75 2.43 -8.14
C ASN A 84 4.10 2.97 -8.61
N ASN A 85 4.15 4.25 -8.98
CA ASN A 85 5.38 4.93 -9.39
C ASN A 85 6.42 5.07 -8.27
N SER A 86 6.05 4.78 -7.01
CA SER A 86 7.02 4.73 -5.91
C SER A 86 7.84 3.44 -5.89
N GLY A 87 7.38 2.39 -6.60
CA GLY A 87 7.99 1.05 -6.59
C GLY A 87 7.86 0.28 -5.26
N ILE A 88 7.02 0.75 -4.33
CA ILE A 88 6.89 0.15 -2.98
C ILE A 88 5.69 -0.79 -2.91
N VAL A 89 4.60 -0.42 -3.57
CA VAL A 89 3.35 -1.16 -3.59
C VAL A 89 2.75 -1.10 -4.98
N ARG A 90 2.09 -2.18 -5.39
CA ARG A 90 1.27 -2.24 -6.59
C ARG A 90 -0.21 -2.23 -6.23
N ILE A 91 -0.89 -1.14 -6.53
CA ILE A 91 -2.34 -0.96 -6.40
C ILE A 91 -2.96 -1.00 -7.79
N SER A 92 -3.84 -1.97 -8.04
CA SER A 92 -4.46 -2.14 -9.36
C SER A 92 -5.96 -2.41 -9.29
N TYR A 93 -6.68 -2.00 -10.32
CA TYR A 93 -8.09 -2.38 -10.47
C TYR A 93 -8.22 -3.90 -10.72
N SER A 94 -9.18 -4.53 -10.06
CA SER A 94 -9.69 -5.86 -10.40
C SER A 94 -11.19 -5.92 -10.08
N ALA A 95 -12.01 -6.30 -11.05
CA ALA A 95 -13.46 -6.45 -10.84
C ALA A 95 -13.81 -7.51 -9.78
N SER A 96 -12.90 -8.46 -9.52
CA SER A 96 -13.05 -9.50 -8.48
C SER A 96 -12.51 -9.10 -7.11
N SER A 97 -12.00 -7.87 -6.96
CA SER A 97 -11.47 -7.42 -5.67
C SER A 97 -12.54 -7.37 -4.59
N ASN A 98 -12.14 -7.66 -3.36
CA ASN A 98 -12.97 -7.48 -2.16
C ASN A 98 -12.81 -6.08 -1.53
N ASN A 99 -11.89 -5.25 -2.04
CA ASN A 99 -11.72 -3.85 -1.63
C ASN A 99 -12.49 -2.94 -2.59
N TYR A 100 -13.17 -1.94 -2.06
CA TYR A 100 -14.08 -1.13 -2.89
C TYR A 100 -13.84 0.37 -2.76
N ILE A 101 -14.04 1.05 -3.89
CA ILE A 101 -14.16 2.49 -3.97
C ILE A 101 -15.64 2.84 -4.09
N HIS A 102 -16.11 3.66 -3.16
CA HIS A 102 -17.48 4.13 -3.05
C HIS A 102 -17.57 5.64 -3.22
N GLN A 103 -18.78 6.11 -3.50
CA GLN A 103 -19.16 7.51 -3.32
C GLN A 103 -20.39 7.59 -2.43
N TYR A 104 -20.56 8.71 -1.76
CA TYR A 104 -21.74 9.03 -0.97
C TYR A 104 -21.95 10.55 -0.94
N SER A 105 -23.12 10.99 -0.46
CA SER A 105 -23.44 12.40 -0.26
C SER A 105 -23.76 12.66 1.21
N ASN A 106 -23.01 13.55 1.86
CA ASN A 106 -23.43 14.09 3.16
C ASN A 106 -22.92 15.53 3.33
N THR A 107 -23.84 16.49 3.27
CA THR A 107 -23.55 17.92 3.40
C THR A 107 -23.22 18.35 4.83
N ASN A 108 -23.63 17.56 5.83
CA ASN A 108 -23.58 17.92 7.26
C ASN A 108 -22.24 17.57 7.94
N THR A 109 -21.33 16.91 7.22
CA THR A 109 -19.96 16.63 7.69
C THR A 109 -18.96 17.52 6.95
N ASN A 110 -17.76 17.72 7.51
CA ASN A 110 -16.63 18.30 6.80
C ASN A 110 -15.73 17.24 6.13
N THR A 111 -16.04 15.95 6.29
CA THR A 111 -15.31 14.85 5.67
C THR A 111 -15.41 14.90 4.15
N VAL A 112 -14.26 15.03 3.50
CA VAL A 112 -14.13 15.04 2.02
C VAL A 112 -14.06 13.62 1.48
N ALA A 113 -13.28 12.76 2.13
CA ALA A 113 -13.19 11.34 1.88
C ALA A 113 -12.73 10.64 3.16
N TYR A 114 -12.85 9.33 3.21
CA TYR A 114 -12.25 8.51 4.26
C TYR A 114 -12.02 7.08 3.78
N ALA A 115 -11.12 6.38 4.45
CA ALA A 115 -10.88 4.95 4.28
C ALA A 115 -11.36 4.16 5.51
N THR A 116 -11.84 2.93 5.28
CA THR A 116 -12.11 1.95 6.34
C THR A 116 -11.31 0.69 6.08
N ALA A 117 -11.03 -0.09 7.13
CA ALA A 117 -10.33 -1.35 7.01
C ALA A 117 -10.89 -2.39 7.99
N GLN A 118 -10.90 -3.64 7.54
CA GLN A 118 -11.03 -4.82 8.38
C GLN A 118 -9.65 -5.47 8.47
N THR A 119 -9.28 -5.89 9.67
CA THR A 119 -7.95 -6.43 9.97
C THR A 119 -8.02 -7.82 10.53
N PHE A 120 -7.14 -8.70 10.07
CA PHE A 120 -6.91 -10.02 10.64
C PHE A 120 -5.41 -10.19 10.84
N ASN A 121 -4.98 -10.51 12.07
CA ASN A 121 -3.55 -10.62 12.42
C ASN A 121 -2.72 -9.41 11.96
N ASN A 122 -3.18 -8.18 12.22
CA ASN A 122 -2.54 -6.91 11.85
C ASN A 122 -2.55 -6.54 10.38
N HIS A 123 -2.92 -7.47 9.52
CA HIS A 123 -2.98 -7.24 8.09
C HIS A 123 -4.41 -6.89 7.65
N LYS A 124 -4.53 -5.97 6.71
CA LYS A 124 -5.81 -5.61 6.10
C LYS A 124 -6.32 -6.80 5.29
N SER A 125 -7.42 -7.40 5.76
CA SER A 125 -8.16 -8.42 5.00
C SER A 125 -9.10 -7.77 3.98
N ARG A 126 -9.55 -6.55 4.29
CA ARG A 126 -10.37 -5.70 3.41
C ARG A 126 -10.16 -4.23 3.74
N TRP A 127 -10.25 -3.37 2.75
CA TRP A 127 -10.34 -1.93 2.93
C TRP A 127 -11.30 -1.32 1.91
N ASN A 128 -11.88 -0.17 2.25
CA ASN A 128 -12.75 0.57 1.34
C ASN A 128 -12.43 2.06 1.43
N ILE A 129 -12.67 2.81 0.34
CA ILE A 129 -12.55 4.27 0.30
C ILE A 129 -13.91 4.85 -0.07
N TYR A 130 -14.31 5.93 0.59
CA TYR A 130 -15.58 6.61 0.39
C TYR A 130 -15.34 8.08 0.04
N TYR A 131 -15.74 8.49 -1.16
CA TYR A 131 -15.67 9.89 -1.60
C TYR A 131 -16.99 10.63 -1.32
N ASN A 132 -16.94 11.75 -0.60
CA ASN A 132 -18.12 12.58 -0.33
C ASN A 132 -18.33 13.56 -1.49
N HIS A 133 -19.21 13.21 -2.42
CA HIS A 133 -19.38 14.04 -3.62
C HIS A 133 -19.97 15.42 -3.33
N SER A 134 -20.73 15.58 -2.24
CA SER A 134 -21.23 16.88 -1.79
C SER A 134 -20.10 17.87 -1.43
N LYS A 135 -18.91 17.37 -1.08
CA LYS A 135 -17.72 18.17 -0.78
C LYS A 135 -16.71 18.17 -1.93
N MET A 136 -16.63 17.08 -2.68
CA MET A 136 -15.64 16.91 -3.75
C MET A 136 -16.01 17.61 -5.07
N ASN A 137 -17.29 17.78 -5.40
CA ASN A 137 -17.69 18.35 -6.69
C ASN A 137 -17.30 19.82 -6.89
N GLY A 138 -17.18 20.61 -5.82
CA GLY A 138 -16.76 22.01 -5.88
C GLY A 138 -15.24 22.24 -5.81
N ARG A 139 -14.44 21.16 -5.75
CA ARG A 139 -12.99 21.23 -5.55
C ARG A 139 -12.25 21.11 -6.87
N SER A 140 -11.02 21.65 -6.89
CA SER A 140 -10.14 21.48 -8.05
C SER A 140 -9.77 20.01 -8.27
N ALA A 141 -9.52 19.63 -9.52
CA ALA A 141 -9.06 18.28 -9.85
C ALA A 141 -7.76 17.91 -9.10
N ALA A 142 -6.84 18.86 -8.95
CA ALA A 142 -5.60 18.65 -8.19
C ALA A 142 -5.85 18.33 -6.71
N ALA A 143 -6.80 19.02 -6.07
CA ALA A 143 -7.18 18.75 -4.69
C ALA A 143 -7.82 17.36 -4.54
N ASN A 144 -8.74 17.00 -5.45
CA ASN A 144 -9.39 15.68 -5.42
C ASN A 144 -8.41 14.53 -5.70
N ASN A 145 -7.48 14.70 -6.64
CA ASN A 145 -6.38 13.74 -6.88
C ASN A 145 -5.51 13.56 -5.64
N THR A 146 -5.22 14.66 -4.94
CA THR A 146 -4.42 14.68 -3.71
C THR A 146 -5.13 13.96 -2.57
N THR A 147 -6.43 14.21 -2.37
CA THR A 147 -7.28 13.45 -1.44
C THR A 147 -7.27 11.96 -1.78
N ALA A 148 -7.55 11.57 -3.03
CA ALA A 148 -7.56 10.16 -3.42
C ALA A 148 -6.20 9.45 -3.20
N THR A 149 -5.09 10.15 -3.45
CA THR A 149 -3.74 9.61 -3.19
C THR A 149 -3.51 9.38 -1.70
N HIS A 150 -4.01 10.29 -0.84
CA HIS A 150 -3.95 10.17 0.61
C HIS A 150 -4.80 9.03 1.14
N GLU A 151 -6.05 8.89 0.68
CA GLU A 151 -6.92 7.76 1.08
C GLU A 151 -6.32 6.41 0.68
N LEU A 152 -5.66 6.33 -0.48
CA LEU A 152 -4.92 5.13 -0.88
C LEU A 152 -3.70 4.88 0.02
N GLY A 153 -3.10 5.91 0.61
CA GLY A 153 -2.12 5.77 1.68
C GLY A 153 -2.66 4.99 2.88
N HIS A 154 -3.91 5.26 3.30
CA HIS A 154 -4.57 4.49 4.35
C HIS A 154 -4.84 3.04 3.94
N SER A 155 -5.12 2.78 2.65
CA SER A 155 -5.27 1.42 2.13
C SER A 155 -3.98 0.59 2.24
N ILE A 156 -2.81 1.24 2.18
CA ILE A 156 -1.49 0.62 2.39
C ILE A 156 -1.23 0.38 3.88
N GLY A 157 -1.79 1.19 4.78
CA GLY A 157 -1.55 1.10 6.22
C GLY A 157 -0.98 2.36 6.86
N LEU A 158 -0.84 3.44 6.09
CA LEU A 158 -0.39 4.72 6.63
C LEU A 158 -1.50 5.36 7.46
N GLY A 159 -1.15 5.90 8.63
CA GLY A 159 -2.05 6.69 9.47
C GLY A 159 -1.93 8.18 9.19
N ASP A 160 -2.96 8.93 9.58
CA ASP A 160 -2.92 10.38 9.54
C ASP A 160 -1.83 10.97 10.44
N LEU A 161 -1.24 12.06 9.94
CA LEU A 161 -0.43 12.99 10.69
C LEU A 161 -1.28 14.22 11.01
N THR A 162 -1.19 14.70 12.24
CA THR A 162 -2.00 15.84 12.73
C THR A 162 -1.16 17.04 13.14
N ASN A 163 0.14 16.86 13.38
CA ASN A 163 1.03 17.97 13.74
C ASN A 163 1.29 18.87 12.52
N SER A 164 1.16 20.18 12.67
CA SER A 164 1.33 21.15 11.58
C SER A 164 2.74 21.16 10.96
N SER A 165 3.76 20.68 11.66
CA SER A 165 5.10 20.43 11.11
C SER A 165 5.10 19.40 9.98
N ASN A 166 4.07 18.55 9.91
CA ASN A 166 3.88 17.54 8.87
C ASN A 166 3.05 18.03 7.68
N ARG A 167 2.69 19.31 7.59
CA ARG A 167 1.91 19.88 6.47
C ARG A 167 2.49 19.59 5.08
N ASN A 168 3.81 19.38 5.01
CA ASN A 168 4.52 19.02 3.80
C ASN A 168 4.59 17.49 3.56
N LYS A 169 3.74 16.69 4.19
CA LYS A 169 3.62 15.23 4.00
C LYS A 169 2.27 14.90 3.39
N LEU A 170 2.21 13.84 2.58
CA LEU A 170 0.96 13.45 1.94
C LEU A 170 -0.06 13.00 2.99
N MET A 171 0.39 12.28 4.02
CA MET A 171 -0.47 11.75 5.08
C MET A 171 -0.88 12.78 6.14
N TYR A 172 -0.63 14.07 5.92
CA TYR A 172 -1.22 15.10 6.77
C TYR A 172 -2.73 15.16 6.57
N GLY A 173 -3.50 14.80 7.60
CA GLY A 173 -4.94 14.53 7.52
C GLY A 173 -5.83 15.77 7.37
N THR A 174 -5.25 16.96 7.22
CA THR A 174 -6.02 18.19 7.00
C THR A 174 -5.86 18.71 5.58
N GLU A 175 -6.89 19.42 5.12
CA GLU A 175 -6.94 20.01 3.78
C GLU A 175 -5.96 21.16 3.56
N THR A 176 -5.22 21.57 4.59
CA THR A 176 -4.16 22.60 4.50
C THR A 176 -2.78 22.03 4.16
N ARG A 177 -2.70 20.74 3.79
CA ARG A 177 -1.47 20.10 3.33
C ARG A 177 -0.91 20.81 2.10
N THR A 178 0.41 20.85 1.96
CA THR A 178 1.09 21.63 0.91
C THR A 178 1.64 20.77 -0.24
N VAL A 179 1.45 19.45 -0.18
CA VAL A 179 1.97 18.49 -1.17
C VAL A 179 0.85 17.68 -1.79
N THR A 180 1.02 17.34 -3.07
CA THR A 180 0.01 16.61 -3.86
C THR A 180 0.35 15.14 -4.09
N THR A 181 1.54 14.69 -3.67
CA THR A 181 2.05 13.33 -3.85
C THR A 181 2.89 12.90 -2.65
N HIS A 182 3.17 11.60 -2.53
CA HIS A 182 3.98 11.04 -1.43
C HIS A 182 5.39 11.66 -1.41
N GLN A 183 5.84 11.94 -0.20
CA GLN A 183 7.19 12.45 0.08
C GLN A 183 8.08 11.31 0.59
N ALA A 184 9.35 11.62 0.83
CA ALA A 184 10.31 10.61 1.30
C ALA A 184 9.86 9.91 2.60
N ALA A 185 9.27 10.64 3.55
CA ALA A 185 8.76 10.07 4.79
C ALA A 185 7.52 9.18 4.56
N ASP A 186 6.56 9.61 3.73
CA ASP A 186 5.40 8.80 3.36
C ASP A 186 5.85 7.46 2.71
N ARG A 187 6.88 7.51 1.86
CA ARG A 187 7.50 6.32 1.25
C ARG A 187 8.19 5.42 2.28
N THR A 188 8.81 5.99 3.32
CA THR A 188 9.40 5.19 4.41
C THR A 188 8.31 4.48 5.20
N GLY A 189 7.23 5.17 5.58
CA GLY A 189 6.08 4.51 6.20
C GLY A 189 5.47 3.43 5.30
N ALA A 190 5.35 3.68 3.99
CA ALA A 190 4.78 2.71 3.07
C ALA A 190 5.64 1.44 3.00
N ARG A 191 6.98 1.57 3.05
CA ARG A 191 7.89 0.42 3.13
C ARG A 191 7.71 -0.39 4.40
N GLU A 192 7.42 0.23 5.53
CA GLU A 192 7.10 -0.49 6.77
C GLU A 192 5.73 -1.18 6.69
N ALA A 193 4.74 -0.52 6.08
CA ALA A 193 3.38 -1.03 6.00
C ALA A 193 3.19 -2.24 5.06
N VAL A 194 4.10 -2.43 4.10
CA VAL A 194 4.08 -3.59 3.17
C VAL A 194 4.96 -4.77 3.62
N LYS A 195 5.65 -4.65 4.75
CA LYS A 195 6.28 -5.80 5.44
C LYS A 195 5.21 -6.61 6.14
#